data_AF-A0A1X1H931-F1
#
_entry.id   AF-A0A1X1H931-F1
#
_cell.length_a   1.000
_cell.length_b   1.000
_cell.length_c   1.000
_cell.angle_alpha   90.00
_cell.angle_beta   90.00
_cell.angle_gamma   90.00
#
_symmetry.space_group_name_H-M   'P 1'
#
loop_
_entity.id
_entity.type
_entity.pdbx_description
1 polymer ?
#
loop_
_entity_poly.entity_id
_entity_poly.type
_entity_poly.pdbx_seq_one_letter_code
_entity_poly.pdbx_strand_id
1 'polypeptide(L)'
;MADITIDQLATLTFYQIPEIFFTRIQHNENGYVKLTSSYTGLSSDAKLAYGALYNRCKLSISSFQKGNRDYVDENGAVFLIFTVSDLMLLLDKGKMKVTKIKKELQEHGLLREVRQGLNKPNRLYLQLVDANLEIVEHYSADGELLKRVNAFGKVLYEKVPQSIGNSESIKNGRPQNGLQNVHESDGINTEKSKIDTLYDTNRYKSESSLSDLSISEAFKMGQHGFLSPQLVQKLSLFGKDAKILENKIYQSKRQVEKNYNNLLADQEIYGEVWLRDLERELDKLIFKIKTGEAEGKPIQNVPAYFYKMMIRFWKMALLIEKEHGFLELSGQSEHARKFPDECPSLIAYYYPDKLSETKLNSYLSELSKGVETC
;
A
#
# COMPACT_ATOMS: atom_id res chain seq x y z
N MET A 1 -8.66 41.89 18.26
CA MET A 1 -8.18 40.63 17.65
C MET A 1 -6.95 40.23 18.43
N ALA A 2 -6.86 38.97 18.85
CA ALA A 2 -5.66 38.45 19.51
C ALA A 2 -4.84 37.72 18.45
N ASP A 3 -3.54 38.00 18.40
CA ASP A 3 -2.63 37.28 17.51
C ASP A 3 -2.41 35.86 18.05
N ILE A 4 -2.22 34.92 17.13
CA ILE A 4 -1.85 33.54 17.49
C ILE A 4 -0.45 33.60 18.09
N THR A 5 -0.33 33.26 19.38
CA THR A 5 0.97 33.17 20.06
C THR A 5 1.54 31.76 19.97
N ILE A 6 2.85 31.63 20.15
CA ILE A 6 3.57 30.34 20.10
C ILE A 6 3.00 29.30 21.07
N ASP A 7 2.41 29.73 22.18
CA ASP A 7 1.85 28.87 23.23
C ASP A 7 0.39 28.46 22.97
N GLN A 8 -0.33 29.18 22.08
CA GLN A 8 -1.76 28.94 21.83
C GLN A 8 -2.04 27.74 20.93
N LEU A 9 -1.06 27.27 20.15
CA LEU A 9 -1.25 26.14 19.24
C LEU A 9 -1.56 24.82 19.98
N ALA A 10 -1.19 24.70 21.26
CA ALA A 10 -1.36 23.46 22.03
C ALA A 10 -2.77 23.25 22.63
N THR A 11 -3.64 24.27 22.64
CA THR A 11 -4.95 24.19 23.32
C THR A 11 -6.16 24.17 22.37
N LEU A 12 -5.94 24.40 21.08
CA LEU A 12 -7.01 24.47 20.09
C LEU A 12 -7.27 23.11 19.43
N THR A 13 -8.55 22.80 19.20
CA THR A 13 -8.97 21.60 18.47
C THR A 13 -9.54 21.99 17.11
N PHE A 14 -9.20 21.19 16.09
CA PHE A 14 -9.57 21.48 14.71
C PHE A 14 -10.19 20.26 14.05
N TYR A 15 -11.13 20.50 13.13
CA TYR A 15 -11.58 19.46 12.21
C TYR A 15 -10.53 19.25 11.12
N GLN A 16 -10.15 17.98 10.93
CA GLN A 16 -9.20 17.61 9.88
C GLN A 16 -9.94 17.32 8.58
N ILE A 17 -9.53 17.98 7.51
CA ILE A 17 -10.06 17.78 6.17
C ILE A 17 -8.93 17.29 5.26
N PRO A 18 -9.12 16.18 4.51
CA PRO A 18 -8.10 15.68 3.60
C PRO A 18 -7.73 16.71 2.52
N GLU A 19 -6.43 16.90 2.30
CA GLU A 19 -5.93 17.85 1.29
C GLU A 19 -6.36 17.49 -0.13
N ILE A 20 -6.51 16.20 -0.43
CA ILE A 20 -6.98 15.69 -1.74
C ILE A 20 -8.38 16.19 -2.12
N PHE A 21 -9.15 16.74 -1.18
CA PHE A 21 -10.43 17.39 -1.46
C PHE A 21 -10.28 18.76 -2.12
N PHE A 22 -9.08 19.32 -2.13
CA PHE A 22 -8.81 20.65 -2.67
C PHE A 22 -7.84 20.58 -3.83
N THR A 23 -8.02 21.50 -4.77
CA THR A 23 -7.00 21.74 -5.79
C THR A 23 -5.83 22.45 -5.13
N ARG A 24 -4.62 21.90 -5.28
CA ARG A 24 -3.38 22.51 -4.79
C ARG A 24 -2.56 22.99 -5.98
N ILE A 25 -2.07 24.22 -5.93
CA ILE A 25 -1.32 24.84 -7.02
C ILE A 25 0.08 25.16 -6.52
N GLN A 26 1.09 24.79 -7.31
CA GLN A 26 2.51 25.10 -7.07
C GLN A 26 3.06 25.82 -8.29
N HIS A 27 3.53 27.06 -8.11
CA HIS A 27 4.09 27.86 -9.20
C HIS A 27 5.59 27.61 -9.36
N ASN A 28 6.03 27.52 -10.61
CA ASN A 28 7.43 27.36 -10.99
C ASN A 28 7.77 28.44 -12.04
N GLU A 29 9.07 28.68 -12.30
CA GLU A 29 9.54 29.70 -13.25
C GLU A 29 8.93 29.57 -14.66
N ASN A 30 8.57 28.34 -15.06
CA ASN A 30 8.05 28.02 -16.39
C ASN A 30 6.54 27.74 -16.44
N GLY A 31 5.79 27.99 -15.35
CA GLY A 31 4.34 27.73 -15.28
C GLY A 31 3.86 27.32 -13.90
N TYR A 32 2.95 26.33 -13.83
CA TYR A 32 2.49 25.81 -12.54
C TYR A 32 2.06 24.35 -12.63
N VAL A 33 2.13 23.67 -11.48
CA VAL A 33 1.62 22.32 -11.27
C VAL A 33 0.34 22.41 -10.45
N LYS A 34 -0.70 21.73 -10.90
CA LYS A 34 -2.01 21.65 -10.25
C LYS A 34 -2.30 20.20 -9.87
N LEU A 35 -2.42 19.95 -8.57
CA LEU A 35 -2.88 18.67 -8.04
C LEU A 35 -4.40 18.73 -7.87
N THR A 36 -5.11 17.78 -8.44
CA THR A 36 -6.58 17.71 -8.43
C THR A 36 -7.05 16.27 -8.25
N SER A 37 -8.32 16.04 -7.94
CA SER A 37 -8.89 14.69 -7.80
C SER A 37 -10.37 14.68 -8.16
N SER A 38 -11.01 13.51 -8.17
CA SER A 38 -12.47 13.45 -8.26
C SER A 38 -13.16 14.13 -7.07
N TYR A 39 -12.51 14.20 -5.91
CA TYR A 39 -13.05 14.81 -4.70
C TYR A 39 -13.04 16.34 -4.73
N THR A 40 -12.34 16.99 -5.67
CA THR A 40 -12.35 18.45 -5.75
C THR A 40 -13.74 18.99 -6.06
N GLY A 41 -14.57 18.19 -6.75
CA GLY A 41 -15.97 18.48 -7.05
C GLY A 41 -16.92 18.45 -5.85
N LEU A 42 -16.48 17.95 -4.69
CA LEU A 42 -17.29 18.00 -3.47
C LEU A 42 -17.62 19.44 -3.09
N SER A 43 -18.84 19.68 -2.64
CA SER A 43 -19.25 20.94 -2.05
C SER A 43 -18.48 21.21 -0.76
N SER A 44 -18.26 22.49 -0.43
CA SER A 44 -17.56 22.89 0.80
C SER A 44 -18.23 22.31 2.05
N ASP A 45 -19.57 22.26 2.07
CA ASP A 45 -20.31 21.65 3.16
C ASP A 45 -20.06 20.13 3.27
N ALA A 46 -19.91 19.42 2.15
CA ALA A 46 -19.58 17.99 2.16
C ALA A 46 -18.14 17.74 2.66
N LYS A 47 -17.18 18.58 2.26
CA LYS A 47 -15.79 18.52 2.77
C LYS A 47 -15.73 18.74 4.28
N LEU A 48 -16.45 19.75 4.79
CA LEU A 48 -16.58 20.01 6.22
C LEU A 48 -17.29 18.87 6.96
N ALA A 49 -18.37 18.34 6.38
CA ALA A 49 -19.10 17.23 6.96
C ALA A 49 -18.25 15.97 7.10
N TYR A 50 -17.42 15.66 6.09
CA TYR A 50 -16.45 14.58 6.18
C TYR A 50 -15.49 14.79 7.37
N GLY A 51 -14.92 15.98 7.52
CA GLY A 51 -14.01 16.30 8.64
C GLY A 51 -14.69 16.20 10.01
N ALA A 52 -15.96 16.64 10.11
CA ALA A 52 -16.75 16.52 11.34
C ALA A 52 -17.05 15.07 11.70
N LEU A 53 -17.47 14.25 10.73
CA LEU A 53 -17.72 12.82 10.92
C LEU A 53 -16.43 12.07 11.23
N TYR A 54 -15.31 12.43 10.61
CA TYR A 54 -14.01 11.83 10.88
C TYR A 54 -13.58 12.06 12.33
N ASN A 55 -13.78 13.27 12.86
CA ASN A 55 -13.53 13.54 14.27
C ASN A 55 -14.43 12.72 15.20
N ARG A 56 -15.69 12.48 14.82
CA ARG A 56 -16.58 11.57 15.57
C ARG A 56 -16.08 10.12 15.53
N CYS A 57 -15.61 9.64 14.39
CA CYS A 57 -14.97 8.32 14.30
C CYS A 57 -13.76 8.21 15.24
N LYS A 58 -12.92 9.26 15.34
CA LYS A 58 -11.80 9.26 16.30
C LYS A 58 -12.25 9.11 17.75
N LEU A 59 -13.36 9.75 18.13
CA LEU A 59 -13.93 9.59 19.47
C LEU A 59 -14.44 8.16 19.70
N SER A 60 -15.10 7.55 18.72
CA SER A 60 -15.50 6.14 18.79
C SER A 60 -14.30 5.20 18.93
N ILE A 61 -13.20 5.46 18.20
CA ILE A 61 -11.94 4.71 18.34
C ILE A 61 -11.35 4.88 19.75
N SER A 62 -11.27 6.11 20.26
CA SER A 62 -10.77 6.38 21.61
C SER A 62 -11.64 5.71 22.68
N SER A 63 -12.96 5.70 22.49
CA SER A 63 -13.90 4.99 23.37
C SER A 63 -13.67 3.48 23.35
N PHE A 64 -13.40 2.91 22.17
CA PHE A 64 -13.02 1.50 22.01
C PHE A 64 -11.72 1.14 22.71
N GLN A 65 -10.70 1.98 22.60
CA GLN A 65 -9.42 1.80 23.31
C GLN A 65 -9.60 1.83 24.83
N LYS A 66 -10.64 2.50 25.35
CA LYS A 66 -11.01 2.52 26.77
C LYS A 66 -11.91 1.35 27.18
N GLY A 67 -12.17 0.39 26.28
CA GLY A 67 -12.92 -0.84 26.55
C GLY A 67 -14.39 -0.83 26.10
N ASN A 68 -14.91 0.26 25.53
CA ASN A 68 -16.32 0.33 25.08
C ASN A 68 -16.47 -0.18 23.64
N ARG A 69 -17.38 -1.12 23.38
CA ARG A 69 -17.56 -1.73 22.04
C ARG A 69 -18.80 -1.26 21.27
N ASP A 70 -19.53 -0.24 21.75
CA ASP A 70 -20.86 0.13 21.27
C ASP A 70 -20.89 0.66 19.82
N TYR A 71 -19.75 1.17 19.33
CA TYR A 71 -19.61 1.83 18.02
C TYR A 71 -18.66 1.11 17.07
N VAL A 72 -18.33 -0.15 17.38
CA VAL A 72 -17.47 -1.00 16.57
C VAL A 72 -18.25 -2.25 16.23
N ASP A 73 -18.33 -2.59 14.95
CA ASP A 73 -19.04 -3.79 14.54
C ASP A 73 -18.19 -5.06 14.73
N GLU A 74 -18.79 -6.20 14.44
CA GLU A 74 -18.16 -7.53 14.48
C GLU A 74 -16.91 -7.67 13.61
N ASN A 75 -16.69 -6.75 12.66
CA ASN A 75 -15.52 -6.74 11.78
C ASN A 75 -14.44 -5.74 12.24
N GLY A 76 -14.61 -5.12 13.41
CA GLY A 76 -13.69 -4.08 13.89
C GLY A 76 -13.90 -2.72 13.20
N ALA A 77 -14.93 -2.57 12.37
CA ALA A 77 -15.19 -1.33 11.66
C ALA A 77 -15.99 -0.38 12.54
N VAL A 78 -15.48 0.85 12.67
CA VAL A 78 -16.15 1.93 13.38
C VAL A 78 -17.35 2.40 12.58
N PHE A 79 -18.49 2.53 13.24
CA PHE A 79 -19.69 3.11 12.65
C PHE A 79 -20.26 4.21 13.53
N LEU A 80 -21.04 5.09 12.92
CA LEU A 80 -21.76 6.18 13.56
C LEU A 80 -23.25 5.87 13.54
N ILE A 81 -23.91 6.06 14.67
CA ILE A 81 -25.38 6.07 14.77
C ILE A 81 -25.82 7.53 14.74
N PHE A 82 -26.04 8.06 13.54
CA PHE A 82 -26.52 9.43 13.35
C PHE A 82 -27.81 9.41 12.55
N THR A 83 -28.87 9.94 13.16
CA THR A 83 -30.10 10.27 12.45
C THR A 83 -29.88 11.50 11.58
N VAL A 84 -30.85 11.78 10.69
CA VAL A 84 -30.83 13.04 9.91
C VAL A 84 -30.84 14.25 10.85
N SER A 85 -31.56 14.18 11.98
CA SER A 85 -31.60 15.24 12.99
C SER A 85 -30.23 15.46 13.65
N ASP A 86 -29.49 14.39 13.96
CA ASP A 86 -28.15 14.50 14.54
C ASP A 86 -27.17 15.16 13.56
N LEU A 87 -27.27 14.83 12.27
CA LEU A 87 -26.47 15.47 11.22
C LEU A 87 -26.86 16.93 11.01
N MET A 88 -28.14 17.27 11.15
CA MET A 88 -28.60 18.67 11.10
C MET A 88 -27.96 19.49 12.22
N LEU A 89 -27.93 18.95 13.45
CA LEU A 89 -27.29 19.59 14.59
C LEU A 89 -25.76 19.66 14.44
N LEU A 90 -25.13 18.58 13.99
CA LEU A 90 -23.67 18.51 13.82
C LEU A 90 -23.16 19.51 12.78
N LEU A 91 -23.89 19.67 11.68
CA LEU A 91 -23.46 20.49 10.54
C LEU A 91 -24.08 21.90 10.55
N ASP A 92 -25.03 22.15 11.47
CA ASP A 92 -25.86 23.35 11.50
C ASP A 92 -26.53 23.63 10.14
N LYS A 93 -27.22 22.62 9.60
CA LYS A 93 -27.89 22.69 8.28
C LYS A 93 -29.29 22.12 8.32
N GLY A 94 -30.16 22.64 7.46
CA GLY A 94 -31.51 22.11 7.24
C GLY A 94 -31.51 20.72 6.60
N LYS A 95 -32.60 19.97 6.84
CA LYS A 95 -32.81 18.57 6.40
C LYS A 95 -32.47 18.31 4.93
N MET A 96 -32.93 19.17 4.01
CA MET A 96 -32.69 19.00 2.58
C MET A 96 -31.20 19.06 2.26
N LYS A 97 -30.48 20.00 2.87
CA LYS A 97 -29.05 20.20 2.66
C LYS A 97 -28.23 19.05 3.24
N VAL A 98 -28.58 18.57 4.45
CA VAL A 98 -27.98 17.36 5.04
C VAL A 98 -28.15 16.14 4.16
N THR A 99 -29.35 15.95 3.60
CA THR A 99 -29.63 14.82 2.70
C THR A 99 -28.77 14.90 1.44
N LYS A 100 -28.60 16.10 0.87
CA LYS A 100 -27.71 16.34 -0.29
C LYS A 100 -26.25 16.03 0.05
N ILE A 101 -25.75 16.54 1.19
CA ILE A 101 -24.37 16.30 1.65
C ILE A 101 -24.11 14.80 1.80
N LYS A 102 -25.03 14.10 2.46
CA LYS A 102 -24.92 12.65 2.66
C LYS A 102 -24.85 11.90 1.33
N LYS A 103 -25.74 12.24 0.37
CA LYS A 103 -25.75 11.63 -0.97
C LYS A 103 -24.45 11.91 -1.72
N GLU A 104 -23.95 13.14 -1.65
CA GLU A 104 -22.71 13.55 -2.30
C GLU A 104 -21.49 12.77 -1.78
N LEU A 105 -21.39 12.58 -0.45
CA LEU A 105 -20.35 11.73 0.14
C LEU A 105 -20.51 10.25 -0.27
N GLN A 106 -21.74 9.74 -0.40
CA GLN A 106 -22.00 8.38 -0.87
C GLN A 106 -21.59 8.20 -2.34
N GLU A 107 -21.93 9.15 -3.21
CA GLU A 107 -21.59 9.14 -4.64
C GLU A 107 -20.08 9.14 -4.90
N HIS A 108 -19.30 9.78 -4.02
CA HIS A 108 -17.83 9.77 -4.08
C HIS A 108 -17.20 8.60 -3.30
N GLY A 109 -18.00 7.67 -2.77
CA GLY A 109 -17.50 6.51 -2.03
C GLY A 109 -16.92 6.84 -0.65
N LEU A 110 -17.19 8.03 -0.11
CA LEU A 110 -16.68 8.51 1.18
C LEU A 110 -17.59 8.15 2.36
N LEU A 111 -18.82 7.71 2.10
CA LEU A 111 -19.77 7.32 3.14
C LEU A 111 -20.57 6.11 2.68
N ARG A 112 -20.69 5.11 3.54
CA ARG A 112 -21.53 3.92 3.32
C ARG A 112 -22.58 3.83 4.42
N GLU A 113 -23.81 3.52 4.04
CA GLU A 113 -24.92 3.39 4.99
C GLU A 113 -25.47 1.97 4.97
N VAL A 114 -25.63 1.36 6.15
CA VAL A 114 -26.16 0.01 6.31
C VAL A 114 -27.43 0.07 7.15
N ARG A 115 -28.53 -0.46 6.58
CA ARG A 115 -29.80 -0.61 7.29
C ARG A 115 -29.72 -1.78 8.27
N GLN A 116 -30.18 -1.57 9.51
CA GLN A 116 -30.09 -2.56 10.60
C GLN A 116 -31.40 -3.34 10.85
N GLY A 117 -32.44 -3.10 10.05
CA GLY A 117 -33.78 -3.68 10.20
C GLY A 117 -34.80 -2.70 10.78
N LEU A 118 -36.02 -3.17 11.06
CA LEU A 118 -37.08 -2.34 11.64
C LEU A 118 -36.68 -1.80 13.02
N ASN A 119 -37.03 -0.55 13.29
CA ASN A 119 -36.82 0.17 14.57
C ASN A 119 -35.36 0.33 15.04
N LYS A 120 -34.36 -0.02 14.22
CA LYS A 120 -32.95 0.26 14.51
C LYS A 120 -32.42 1.38 13.62
N PRO A 121 -31.70 2.36 14.15
CA PRO A 121 -31.08 3.39 13.34
C PRO A 121 -30.04 2.78 12.40
N ASN A 122 -29.86 3.40 11.23
CA ASN A 122 -28.86 2.95 10.27
C ASN A 122 -27.44 3.18 10.80
N ARG A 123 -26.54 2.28 10.45
CA ARG A 123 -25.10 2.45 10.71
C ARG A 123 -24.47 3.22 9.56
N LEU A 124 -23.79 4.31 9.86
CA LEU A 124 -23.02 5.09 8.90
C LEU A 124 -21.53 4.76 9.06
N TYR A 125 -20.90 4.36 7.96
CA TYR A 125 -19.48 4.02 7.90
C TYR A 125 -18.77 5.05 7.03
N LEU A 126 -17.98 5.92 7.67
CA LEU A 126 -17.10 6.83 6.95
C LEU A 126 -16.00 6.00 6.25
N GLN A 127 -15.77 6.26 4.98
CA GLN A 127 -14.73 5.58 4.19
C GLN A 127 -13.48 6.45 4.13
N LEU A 128 -12.32 5.81 4.01
CA LEU A 128 -11.06 6.52 3.81
C LEU A 128 -11.00 7.12 2.40
N VAL A 129 -10.23 8.19 2.25
CA VAL A 129 -9.97 8.80 0.94
C VAL A 129 -9.11 7.87 0.09
N ASP A 130 -9.43 7.77 -1.20
CA ASP A 130 -8.60 7.04 -2.16
C ASP A 130 -7.55 7.98 -2.78
N ALA A 131 -6.31 7.86 -2.31
CA ALA A 131 -5.18 8.65 -2.82
C ALA A 131 -4.90 8.41 -4.31
N ASN A 132 -5.34 7.27 -4.86
CA ASN A 132 -5.13 6.92 -6.27
C ASN A 132 -5.94 7.81 -7.24
N LEU A 133 -6.92 8.55 -6.72
CA LEU A 133 -7.75 9.48 -7.49
C LEU A 133 -7.07 10.84 -7.70
N GLU A 134 -5.88 11.06 -7.13
CA GLU A 134 -5.10 12.27 -7.38
C GLU A 134 -4.54 12.29 -8.82
N ILE A 135 -4.53 13.48 -9.40
CA ILE A 135 -4.08 13.77 -10.76
C ILE A 135 -3.19 15.01 -10.66
N VAL A 136 -2.02 14.92 -11.29
CA VAL A 136 -1.06 16.01 -11.43
C VAL A 136 -1.17 16.58 -12.84
N GLU A 137 -1.48 17.87 -12.94
CA GLU A 137 -1.57 18.62 -14.19
C GLU A 137 -0.45 19.65 -14.25
N HIS A 138 0.35 19.63 -15.32
CA HIS A 138 1.41 20.60 -15.58
C HIS A 138 0.93 21.61 -16.62
N TYR A 139 1.06 22.90 -16.28
CA TYR A 139 0.65 24.01 -17.12
C TYR A 139 1.85 24.90 -17.48
N SER A 140 1.80 25.52 -18.65
CA SER A 140 2.72 26.60 -19.04
C SER A 140 2.42 27.90 -18.28
N ALA A 141 3.33 28.87 -18.37
CA ALA A 141 3.12 30.23 -17.85
C ALA A 141 1.86 30.90 -18.45
N ASP A 142 1.53 30.59 -19.70
CA ASP A 142 0.35 31.11 -20.39
C ASP A 142 -0.95 30.35 -20.04
N GLY A 143 -0.88 29.36 -19.14
CA GLY A 143 -2.03 28.60 -18.68
C GLY A 143 -2.45 27.44 -19.58
N GLU A 144 -1.61 27.03 -20.54
CA GLU A 144 -1.90 25.86 -21.37
C GLU A 144 -1.54 24.56 -20.67
N LEU A 145 -2.42 23.55 -20.73
CA LEU A 145 -2.12 22.22 -20.19
C LEU A 145 -1.06 21.53 -21.05
N LEU A 146 0.09 21.24 -20.45
CA LEU A 146 1.22 20.57 -21.08
C LEU A 146 1.20 19.07 -20.85
N LYS A 147 0.88 18.64 -19.62
CA LYS A 147 0.93 17.23 -19.23
C LYS A 147 -0.07 16.93 -18.13
N ARG A 148 -0.75 15.79 -18.19
CA ARG A 148 -1.61 15.26 -17.13
C ARG A 148 -1.15 13.87 -16.78
N VAL A 149 -0.95 13.62 -15.49
CA VAL A 149 -0.45 12.35 -14.95
C VAL A 149 -1.36 11.93 -13.81
N ASN A 150 -1.69 10.65 -13.70
CA ASN A 150 -2.42 10.15 -12.53
C ASN A 150 -1.48 9.92 -11.33
N ALA A 151 -2.04 9.57 -10.17
CA ALA A 151 -1.29 9.24 -8.95
C ALA A 151 -0.22 8.15 -9.13
N PHE A 152 -0.32 7.34 -10.20
CA PHE A 152 0.61 6.26 -10.52
C PHE A 152 1.72 6.65 -11.50
N GLY A 153 1.84 7.93 -11.87
CA GLY A 153 2.84 8.36 -12.84
C GLY A 153 2.47 8.07 -14.30
N LYS A 154 1.29 7.49 -14.57
CA LYS A 154 0.82 7.23 -15.94
C LYS A 154 0.39 8.55 -16.57
N VAL A 155 1.01 8.89 -17.69
CA VAL A 155 0.65 10.03 -18.54
C VAL A 155 -0.73 9.78 -19.16
N LEU A 156 -1.69 10.62 -18.79
CA LEU A 156 -3.05 10.64 -19.36
C LEU A 156 -3.15 11.55 -20.58
N TYR A 157 -2.30 12.59 -20.61
CA TYR A 157 -2.20 13.55 -21.69
C TYR A 157 -0.81 14.18 -21.69
N GLU A 158 -0.25 14.43 -22.87
CA GLU A 158 0.98 15.19 -23.06
C GLU A 158 0.91 15.95 -24.38
N LYS A 159 1.15 17.26 -24.33
CA LYS A 159 1.15 18.13 -25.51
C LYS A 159 2.44 17.86 -26.29
N VAL A 160 2.31 17.32 -27.50
CA VAL A 160 3.45 17.13 -28.41
C VAL A 160 3.89 18.51 -28.91
N PRO A 161 5.20 18.85 -28.92
CA PRO A 161 5.66 20.11 -29.49
C PRO A 161 5.25 20.21 -30.96
N GLN A 162 4.57 21.28 -31.34
CA GLN A 162 4.43 21.62 -32.76
C GLN A 162 5.82 22.00 -33.27
N SER A 163 6.46 21.11 -34.03
CA SER A 163 7.55 21.53 -34.91
C SER A 163 6.95 22.49 -35.93
N ILE A 164 7.38 23.75 -35.88
CA ILE A 164 7.17 24.71 -36.96
C ILE A 164 7.74 24.06 -38.22
N GLY A 165 6.84 23.73 -39.15
CA GLY A 165 7.20 23.08 -40.41
C GLY A 165 7.98 24.04 -41.29
N ASN A 166 9.10 23.56 -41.83
CA ASN A 166 9.44 23.89 -43.19
C ASN A 166 8.82 22.81 -44.08
N SER A 167 7.91 23.26 -44.92
CA SER A 167 7.23 22.52 -45.97
C SER A 167 8.23 21.77 -46.84
N GLU A 168 8.02 20.47 -47.05
CA GLU A 168 7.84 19.97 -48.41
C GLU A 168 7.10 18.62 -48.39
N SER A 169 6.05 18.60 -49.19
CA SER A 169 5.17 17.49 -49.48
C SER A 169 5.90 16.23 -49.96
N ILE A 170 5.37 15.04 -49.65
CA ILE A 170 4.89 14.05 -50.64
C ILE A 170 4.09 12.94 -49.93
N LYS A 171 2.79 12.93 -50.26
CA LYS A 171 1.86 11.82 -50.54
C LYS A 171 1.90 10.52 -49.72
N ASN A 172 0.80 10.33 -48.99
CA ASN A 172 0.01 9.12 -48.76
C ASN A 172 0.55 7.77 -49.29
N GLY A 173 0.73 6.83 -48.36
CA GLY A 173 0.69 5.38 -48.59
C GLY A 173 0.63 4.61 -47.26
N ARG A 174 -0.45 3.86 -47.02
CA ARG A 174 -0.60 2.89 -45.91
C ARG A 174 -0.76 1.50 -46.53
N PRO A 175 -0.60 0.39 -45.79
CA PRO A 175 0.63 -0.18 -45.24
C PRO A 175 0.93 -1.56 -45.91
N GLN A 176 2.16 -2.08 -45.82
CA GLN A 176 2.39 -3.51 -46.05
C GLN A 176 3.35 -4.13 -45.02
N ASN A 177 2.88 -5.25 -44.48
CA ASN A 177 3.60 -6.24 -43.69
C ASN A 177 4.82 -6.78 -44.46
N GLY A 178 5.91 -7.05 -43.74
CA GLY A 178 7.05 -7.81 -44.24
C GLY A 178 7.95 -8.26 -43.09
N LEU A 179 7.79 -9.52 -42.69
CA LEU A 179 8.75 -10.29 -41.90
C LEU A 179 10.09 -10.44 -42.66
N GLN A 180 11.22 -10.46 -41.93
CA GLN A 180 12.32 -11.45 -42.00
C GLN A 180 13.54 -10.97 -41.19
N ASN A 181 13.93 -11.72 -40.15
CA ASN A 181 15.07 -12.66 -40.06
C ASN A 181 16.39 -11.96 -39.65
N VAL A 182 16.80 -12.13 -38.39
CA VAL A 182 17.77 -13.14 -37.88
C VAL A 182 19.16 -12.91 -38.46
N HIS A 183 20.06 -12.39 -37.60
CA HIS A 183 21.49 -12.60 -37.69
C HIS A 183 21.98 -13.11 -36.33
N GLU A 184 22.45 -14.36 -36.31
CA GLU A 184 23.32 -14.90 -35.28
C GLU A 184 24.74 -14.35 -35.46
N SER A 185 25.44 -14.09 -34.35
CA SER A 185 26.88 -14.25 -34.29
C SER A 185 27.35 -14.54 -32.87
N ASP A 186 28.23 -15.52 -32.79
CA ASP A 186 28.81 -16.22 -31.64
C ASP A 186 29.54 -15.38 -30.58
N GLY A 187 29.26 -15.72 -29.32
CA GLY A 187 30.22 -16.40 -28.43
C GLY A 187 31.51 -15.71 -28.00
N ILE A 188 31.51 -15.10 -26.80
CA ILE A 188 32.70 -15.08 -25.93
C ILE A 188 32.29 -15.55 -24.53
N ASN A 189 32.89 -16.67 -24.12
CA ASN A 189 32.78 -17.30 -22.82
C ASN A 189 33.61 -16.55 -21.77
N THR A 190 32.99 -16.18 -20.65
CA THR A 190 33.70 -16.03 -19.36
C THR A 190 32.87 -16.63 -18.23
N GLU A 191 33.56 -17.32 -17.32
CA GLU A 191 33.09 -18.40 -16.48
C GLU A 191 32.17 -18.02 -15.30
N LYS A 192 31.06 -18.76 -15.20
CA LYS A 192 30.42 -19.35 -14.02
C LYS A 192 30.75 -18.76 -12.63
N SER A 193 29.74 -18.12 -12.03
CA SER A 193 29.37 -18.44 -10.64
C SER A 193 27.98 -19.11 -10.64
N LYS A 194 27.96 -20.41 -10.35
CA LYS A 194 26.73 -21.20 -10.24
C LYS A 194 25.95 -20.74 -9.00
N ILE A 195 24.92 -19.92 -9.19
CA ILE A 195 23.83 -19.79 -8.21
C ILE A 195 22.78 -20.82 -8.64
N ASP A 196 22.83 -21.98 -8.00
CA ASP A 196 21.89 -23.06 -8.25
C ASP A 196 20.47 -22.63 -7.88
N THR A 197 19.56 -22.92 -8.78
CA THR A 197 18.16 -22.52 -8.85
C THR A 197 17.32 -23.21 -7.78
N LEU A 198 16.86 -22.44 -6.77
CA LEU A 198 15.80 -22.89 -5.85
C LEU A 198 14.45 -22.22 -6.14
N TYR A 199 14.18 -21.91 -7.41
CA TYR A 199 12.85 -21.58 -7.88
C TYR A 199 12.73 -22.09 -9.31
N ASP A 200 12.41 -23.38 -9.42
CA ASP A 200 12.08 -24.02 -10.70
C ASP A 200 10.91 -23.24 -11.34
N THR A 201 11.19 -22.62 -12.49
CA THR A 201 10.26 -21.73 -13.20
C THR A 201 9.27 -22.49 -14.08
N ASN A 202 9.37 -23.83 -14.17
CA ASN A 202 8.66 -24.61 -15.20
C ASN A 202 7.61 -25.59 -14.66
N ARG A 203 7.06 -25.36 -13.46
CA ARG A 203 6.04 -26.27 -12.86
C ARG A 203 4.77 -25.57 -12.38
N TYR A 204 4.33 -24.52 -13.06
CA TYR A 204 3.07 -23.85 -12.72
C TYR A 204 1.96 -24.32 -13.65
N LYS A 205 1.46 -25.53 -13.40
CA LYS A 205 0.12 -25.92 -13.86
C LYS A 205 -0.88 -24.93 -13.28
N SER A 206 -1.83 -24.51 -14.10
CA SER A 206 -3.12 -23.99 -13.63
C SER A 206 -3.73 -25.06 -12.73
N GLU A 207 -3.63 -24.90 -11.41
CA GLU A 207 -4.33 -25.77 -10.48
C GLU A 207 -4.92 -24.97 -9.32
N SER A 208 -6.23 -25.20 -9.19
CA SER A 208 -7.16 -24.97 -8.10
C SER A 208 -7.07 -23.64 -7.37
N SER A 209 -8.14 -22.86 -7.53
CA SER A 209 -8.64 -21.91 -6.55
C SER A 209 -8.47 -22.44 -5.12
N LEU A 210 -7.38 -22.06 -4.47
CA LEU A 210 -7.19 -22.28 -3.05
C LEU A 210 -8.01 -21.22 -2.33
N SER A 211 -9.27 -21.60 -2.06
CA SER A 211 -10.11 -21.21 -0.94
C SER A 211 -9.87 -19.82 -0.34
N ASP A 212 -10.68 -18.87 -0.81
CA ASP A 212 -11.38 -17.81 -0.07
C ASP A 212 -10.82 -17.44 1.32
N LEU A 213 -9.74 -16.66 1.36
CA LEU A 213 -9.66 -15.57 2.33
C LEU A 213 -10.28 -14.37 1.63
N SER A 214 -11.49 -14.01 2.03
CA SER A 214 -12.24 -12.97 1.34
C SER A 214 -11.42 -11.67 1.36
N ILE A 215 -11.51 -10.90 0.29
CA ILE A 215 -10.96 -9.54 0.22
C ILE A 215 -11.35 -8.73 1.48
N SER A 216 -12.49 -9.04 2.11
CA SER A 216 -12.94 -8.46 3.39
C SER A 216 -12.01 -8.73 4.58
N GLU A 217 -11.33 -9.87 4.66
CA GLU A 217 -10.37 -10.16 5.75
C GLU A 217 -9.04 -9.42 5.54
N ALA A 218 -8.67 -9.11 4.29
CA ALA A 218 -7.55 -8.23 3.99
C ALA A 218 -7.79 -6.79 4.51
N PHE A 219 -9.05 -6.34 4.51
CA PHE A 219 -9.46 -5.01 4.97
C PHE A 219 -9.78 -4.87 6.47
N LYS A 220 -9.84 -5.97 7.25
CA LYS A 220 -10.26 -5.92 8.68
C LYS A 220 -9.30 -5.20 9.63
N MET A 221 -8.04 -4.94 9.25
CA MET A 221 -7.06 -4.29 10.15
C MET A 221 -6.18 -3.30 9.39
N GLY A 222 -6.75 -2.13 9.06
CA GLY A 222 -6.09 -1.01 8.38
C GLY A 222 -5.07 -0.23 9.22
N GLN A 223 -4.21 -0.92 9.98
CA GLN A 223 -3.08 -0.32 10.69
C GLN A 223 -1.88 -1.28 10.67
N HIS A 224 -1.11 -1.29 9.57
CA HIS A 224 0.26 -1.84 9.63
C HIS A 224 1.16 -0.98 8.75
N GLY A 225 1.40 0.27 9.13
CA GLY A 225 2.30 1.18 8.44
C GLY A 225 3.77 0.94 8.77
N PHE A 226 4.26 -0.31 8.69
CA PHE A 226 5.66 -0.59 8.97
C PHE A 226 6.55 -0.45 7.73
N LEU A 227 6.02 -0.28 6.52
CA LEU A 227 6.84 -0.15 5.30
C LEU A 227 7.57 1.21 5.29
N SER A 228 8.87 1.20 5.00
CA SER A 228 9.68 2.42 4.93
C SER A 228 9.35 3.23 3.67
N PRO A 229 9.61 4.55 3.66
CA PRO A 229 9.49 5.36 2.44
C PRO A 229 10.33 4.81 1.28
N GLN A 230 11.50 4.24 1.57
CA GLN A 230 12.39 3.64 0.56
C GLN A 230 11.78 2.37 -0.04
N LEU A 231 11.18 1.51 0.78
CA LEU A 231 10.48 0.31 0.33
C LEU A 231 9.27 0.66 -0.54
N VAL A 232 8.50 1.67 -0.14
CA VAL A 232 7.37 2.19 -0.93
C VAL A 232 7.84 2.74 -2.26
N GLN A 233 8.94 3.51 -2.28
CA GLN A 233 9.54 4.01 -3.51
C GLN A 233 9.99 2.86 -4.43
N LYS A 234 10.62 1.81 -3.89
CA LYS A 234 11.04 0.63 -4.67
C LYS A 234 9.83 -0.17 -5.20
N LEU A 235 8.77 -0.33 -4.40
CA LEU A 235 7.53 -0.97 -4.84
C LEU A 235 6.88 -0.18 -5.99
N SER A 236 6.98 1.15 -5.99
CA SER A 236 6.43 1.98 -7.06
C SER A 236 7.01 1.67 -8.45
N LEU A 237 8.24 1.12 -8.53
CA LEU A 237 8.87 0.68 -9.78
C LEU A 237 8.09 -0.44 -10.50
N PHE A 238 7.22 -1.15 -9.78
CA PHE A 238 6.38 -2.22 -10.33
C PHE A 238 5.04 -1.72 -10.90
N GLY A 239 4.78 -0.41 -10.86
CA GLY A 239 3.59 0.20 -11.48
C GLY A 239 2.28 -0.36 -10.93
N LYS A 240 1.46 -0.98 -11.79
CA LYS A 240 0.14 -1.55 -11.41
C LYS A 240 0.27 -2.70 -10.40
N ASP A 241 1.39 -3.40 -10.42
CA ASP A 241 1.62 -4.53 -9.52
C ASP A 241 2.13 -4.07 -8.15
N ALA A 242 2.51 -2.79 -7.99
CA ALA A 242 3.00 -2.26 -6.72
C ALA A 242 2.05 -2.55 -5.56
N LYS A 243 0.75 -2.27 -5.74
CA LYS A 243 -0.27 -2.54 -4.70
C LYS A 243 -0.49 -4.04 -4.48
N ILE A 244 -0.37 -4.85 -5.53
CA ILE A 244 -0.49 -6.31 -5.44
C ILE A 244 0.67 -6.86 -4.60
N LEU A 245 1.90 -6.42 -4.87
CA LEU A 245 3.10 -6.82 -4.14
C LEU A 245 3.05 -6.32 -2.69
N GLU A 246 2.67 -5.06 -2.47
CA GLU A 246 2.45 -4.51 -1.12
C GLU A 246 1.46 -5.39 -0.34
N ASN A 247 0.32 -5.73 -0.96
CA ASN A 247 -0.65 -6.64 -0.36
C ASN A 247 -0.06 -8.04 -0.11
N LYS A 248 0.84 -8.53 -0.97
CA LYS A 248 1.53 -9.81 -0.74
C LYS A 248 2.43 -9.79 0.50
N ILE A 249 3.05 -8.66 0.84
CA ILE A 249 3.84 -8.52 2.08
C ILE A 249 2.94 -8.74 3.30
N TYR A 250 1.79 -8.04 3.36
CA TYR A 250 0.87 -8.17 4.49
C TYR A 250 0.14 -9.52 4.51
N GLN A 251 -0.31 -10.01 3.35
CA GLN A 251 -0.99 -11.32 3.24
C GLN A 251 -0.08 -12.45 3.72
N SER A 252 1.20 -12.41 3.37
CA SER A 252 2.15 -13.45 3.79
C SER A 252 2.48 -13.36 5.27
N LYS A 253 2.64 -12.16 5.85
CA LYS A 253 2.81 -11.96 7.31
C LYS A 253 1.67 -12.61 8.06
N ARG A 254 0.43 -12.22 7.72
CA ARG A 254 -0.80 -12.73 8.35
C ARG A 254 -0.95 -14.23 8.17
N GLN A 255 -0.59 -14.76 7.00
CA GLN A 255 -0.65 -16.20 6.77
C GLN A 255 0.33 -16.94 7.67
N VAL A 256 1.54 -16.43 7.87
CA VAL A 256 2.52 -17.03 8.79
C VAL A 256 2.02 -16.91 10.24
N GLU A 257 1.55 -15.74 10.66
CA GLU A 257 0.99 -15.54 12.00
C GLU A 257 -0.19 -16.48 12.29
N LYS A 258 -1.10 -16.64 11.32
CA LYS A 258 -2.22 -17.59 11.42
C LYS A 258 -1.73 -19.04 11.51
N ASN A 259 -0.76 -19.42 10.68
CA ASN A 259 -0.24 -20.79 10.65
C ASN A 259 0.52 -21.17 11.93
N TYR A 260 1.10 -20.19 12.63
CA TYR A 260 1.91 -20.37 13.82
C TYR A 260 1.37 -19.59 15.03
N ASN A 261 0.04 -19.44 15.10
CA ASN A 261 -0.61 -18.65 16.16
C ASN A 261 -0.29 -19.19 17.56
N ASN A 262 -0.11 -20.51 17.66
CA ASN A 262 0.31 -21.18 18.89
C ASN A 262 1.68 -20.72 19.41
N LEU A 263 2.60 -20.31 18.53
CA LEU A 263 3.90 -19.74 18.93
C LEU A 263 3.78 -18.30 19.40
N LEU A 264 2.72 -17.59 18.97
CA LEU A 264 2.63 -16.15 19.09
C LEU A 264 1.85 -15.66 20.31
N ALA A 265 1.04 -16.50 20.98
CA ALA A 265 0.32 -16.13 22.22
C ALA A 265 -0.39 -14.77 22.12
N ASP A 266 -1.12 -14.56 21.01
CA ASP A 266 -1.81 -13.31 20.65
C ASP A 266 -0.90 -12.09 20.36
N GLN A 267 0.40 -12.29 20.20
CA GLN A 267 1.35 -11.29 19.68
C GLN A 267 1.46 -11.36 18.15
N GLU A 268 1.92 -10.28 17.53
CA GLU A 268 2.22 -10.22 16.10
C GLU A 268 3.73 -10.19 15.87
N ILE A 269 4.16 -10.60 14.68
CA ILE A 269 5.55 -10.40 14.24
C ILE A 269 5.80 -8.89 14.11
N TYR A 270 6.90 -8.40 14.67
CA TYR A 270 7.20 -6.97 14.73
C TYR A 270 7.78 -6.46 13.40
N GLY A 271 6.92 -6.18 12.41
CA GLY A 271 7.33 -5.82 11.04
C GLY A 271 8.32 -4.63 10.95
N GLU A 272 8.29 -3.71 11.91
CA GLU A 272 9.20 -2.56 11.98
C GLU A 272 10.67 -2.97 12.19
N VAL A 273 10.91 -4.05 12.94
CA VAL A 273 12.26 -4.59 13.20
C VAL A 273 12.90 -5.07 11.90
N TRP A 274 12.08 -5.57 10.96
CA TRP A 274 12.54 -6.25 9.75
C TRP A 274 12.57 -5.38 8.49
N LEU A 275 12.41 -4.07 8.63
CA LEU A 275 12.33 -3.10 7.55
C LEU A 275 13.44 -3.24 6.50
N ARG A 276 14.69 -3.33 6.95
CA ARG A 276 15.86 -3.40 6.06
C ARG A 276 15.93 -4.72 5.32
N ASP A 277 15.58 -5.83 5.98
CA ASP A 277 15.55 -7.15 5.34
C ASP A 277 14.41 -7.26 4.33
N LEU A 278 13.26 -6.60 4.56
CA LEU A 278 12.20 -6.47 3.55
C LEU A 278 12.65 -5.72 2.30
N GLU A 279 13.40 -4.62 2.46
CA GLU A 279 13.97 -3.89 1.32
C GLU A 279 14.93 -4.76 0.51
N ARG A 280 15.75 -5.58 1.20
CA ARG A 280 16.65 -6.54 0.54
C ARG A 280 15.90 -7.63 -0.20
N GLU A 281 14.81 -8.13 0.36
CA GLU A 281 13.96 -9.11 -0.34
C GLU A 281 13.37 -8.50 -1.62
N LEU A 282 12.95 -7.24 -1.59
CA LEU A 282 12.49 -6.56 -2.80
C LEU A 282 13.63 -6.36 -3.83
N ASP A 283 14.84 -6.04 -3.38
CA ASP A 283 16.01 -5.96 -4.26
C ASP A 283 16.31 -7.32 -4.93
N LYS A 284 16.17 -8.43 -4.19
CA LYS A 284 16.30 -9.79 -4.74
C LYS A 284 15.25 -10.06 -5.81
N LEU A 285 14.01 -9.62 -5.61
CA LEU A 285 12.95 -9.74 -6.63
C LEU A 285 13.33 -8.98 -7.91
N ILE A 286 13.71 -7.70 -7.77
CA ILE A 286 14.09 -6.84 -8.90
C ILE A 286 15.25 -7.47 -9.67
N PHE A 287 16.28 -7.93 -8.96
CA PHE A 287 17.41 -8.62 -9.56
C PHE A 287 16.97 -9.87 -10.33
N LYS A 288 16.15 -10.72 -9.72
CA LYS A 288 15.69 -11.96 -10.35
C LYS A 288 14.84 -11.72 -11.59
N ILE A 289 14.00 -10.68 -11.60
CA ILE A 289 13.22 -10.29 -12.78
C ILE A 289 14.17 -9.86 -13.92
N LYS A 290 15.10 -8.94 -13.64
CA LYS A 290 16.07 -8.46 -14.65
C LYS A 290 16.91 -9.58 -15.23
N THR A 291 17.44 -10.47 -14.38
CA THR A 291 18.22 -11.62 -14.83
C THR A 291 17.37 -12.61 -15.61
N GLY A 292 16.14 -12.88 -15.18
CA GLY A 292 15.21 -13.77 -15.90
C GLY A 292 14.83 -13.23 -17.28
N GLU A 293 14.62 -11.93 -17.42
CA GLU A 293 14.39 -11.27 -18.72
C GLU A 293 15.61 -11.39 -19.64
N ALA A 294 16.81 -11.13 -19.12
CA ALA A 294 18.06 -11.23 -19.88
C ALA A 294 18.38 -12.68 -20.32
N GLU A 295 18.03 -13.67 -19.50
CA GLU A 295 18.22 -15.11 -19.79
C GLU A 295 17.09 -15.72 -20.65
N GLY A 296 16.09 -14.92 -21.05
CA GLY A 296 14.91 -15.41 -21.79
C GLY A 296 13.98 -16.32 -20.97
N LYS A 297 14.12 -16.32 -19.63
CA LYS A 297 13.32 -17.08 -18.66
C LYS A 297 12.59 -16.12 -17.70
N PRO A 298 11.68 -15.28 -18.21
CA PRO A 298 10.96 -14.33 -17.36
C PRO A 298 10.08 -15.05 -16.33
N ILE A 299 9.93 -14.45 -15.15
CA ILE A 299 9.00 -14.94 -14.14
C ILE A 299 7.57 -14.75 -14.66
N GLN A 300 6.87 -15.85 -14.93
CA GLN A 300 5.51 -15.79 -15.49
C GLN A 300 4.48 -15.15 -14.55
N ASN A 301 4.64 -15.35 -13.23
CA ASN A 301 3.73 -14.81 -12.21
C ASN A 301 4.53 -14.18 -11.06
N VAL A 302 4.92 -12.92 -11.26
CA VAL A 302 5.68 -12.13 -10.28
C VAL A 302 4.97 -12.04 -8.93
N PRO A 303 3.65 -11.76 -8.83
CA PRO A 303 2.94 -11.75 -7.55
C PRO A 303 2.99 -13.07 -6.77
N ALA A 304 2.80 -14.22 -7.46
CA ALA A 304 2.84 -15.52 -6.80
C ALA A 304 4.26 -15.91 -6.35
N TYR A 305 5.26 -15.60 -7.18
CA TYR A 305 6.67 -15.77 -6.83
C TYR A 305 7.02 -14.94 -5.59
N PHE A 306 6.66 -13.65 -5.61
CA PHE A 306 6.92 -12.74 -4.51
C PHE A 306 6.20 -13.15 -3.22
N TYR A 307 4.95 -13.62 -3.32
CA TYR A 307 4.23 -14.13 -2.16
C TYR A 307 4.95 -15.30 -1.48
N LYS A 308 5.48 -16.27 -2.25
CA LYS A 308 6.28 -17.37 -1.70
C LYS A 308 7.56 -16.88 -1.03
N MET A 309 8.22 -15.92 -1.66
CA MET A 309 9.42 -15.28 -1.12
C MET A 309 9.12 -14.61 0.23
N MET A 310 8.00 -13.90 0.33
CA MET A 310 7.56 -13.25 1.57
C MET A 310 7.10 -14.24 2.65
N ILE A 311 6.43 -15.35 2.29
CA ILE A 311 6.10 -16.42 3.25
C ILE A 311 7.38 -16.97 3.91
N ARG A 312 8.40 -17.27 3.11
CA ARG A 312 9.68 -17.76 3.64
C ARG A 312 10.36 -16.72 4.52
N PHE A 313 10.34 -15.45 4.10
CA PHE A 313 10.87 -14.34 4.87
C PHE A 313 10.21 -14.22 6.25
N TRP A 314 8.88 -14.23 6.32
CA TRP A 314 8.16 -14.12 7.59
C TRP A 314 8.35 -15.33 8.50
N LYS A 315 8.55 -16.53 7.93
CA LYS A 315 8.95 -17.71 8.71
C LYS A 315 10.33 -17.54 9.36
N MET A 316 11.30 -16.98 8.63
CA MET A 316 12.61 -16.66 9.20
C MET A 316 12.50 -15.59 10.30
N ALA A 317 11.69 -14.56 10.07
CA ALA A 317 11.44 -13.51 11.05
C ALA A 317 10.85 -14.08 12.34
N LEU A 318 9.84 -14.94 12.21
CA LEU A 318 9.22 -15.64 13.35
C LEU A 318 10.22 -16.50 14.12
N LEU A 319 11.04 -17.30 13.42
CA LEU A 319 12.03 -18.17 14.04
C LEU A 319 13.00 -17.36 14.90
N ILE A 320 13.58 -16.31 14.31
CA ILE A 320 14.55 -15.44 14.97
C ILE A 320 13.91 -14.70 16.15
N GLU A 321 12.68 -14.18 15.99
CA GLU A 321 11.93 -13.54 17.07
C GLU A 321 11.68 -14.45 18.26
N LYS A 322 11.47 -15.75 18.02
CA LYS A 322 11.26 -16.73 19.10
C LYS A 322 12.56 -17.14 19.79
N GLU A 323 13.69 -17.10 19.10
CA GLU A 323 14.99 -17.47 19.67
C GLU A 323 15.62 -16.34 20.49
N HIS A 324 15.51 -15.08 20.04
CA HIS A 324 16.25 -13.94 20.62
C HIS A 324 15.37 -12.92 21.35
N GLY A 325 14.05 -12.96 21.13
CA GLY A 325 13.12 -12.02 21.77
C GLY A 325 13.23 -10.58 21.26
N PHE A 326 12.21 -9.78 21.55
CA PHE A 326 12.03 -8.46 20.96
C PHE A 326 13.15 -7.45 21.29
N LEU A 327 13.61 -7.40 22.54
CA LEU A 327 14.52 -6.35 23.01
C LEU A 327 15.91 -6.44 22.34
N GLU A 328 16.45 -7.65 22.21
CA GLU A 328 17.73 -7.91 21.54
C GLU A 328 17.63 -7.58 20.04
N LEU A 329 16.54 -8.04 19.41
CA LEU A 329 16.32 -7.83 17.98
C LEU A 329 16.09 -6.38 17.60
N SER A 330 15.37 -5.62 18.43
CA SER A 330 15.20 -4.19 18.20
C SER A 330 16.54 -3.46 18.27
N GLY A 331 17.38 -3.79 19.25
CA GLY A 331 18.73 -3.22 19.36
C GLY A 331 19.62 -3.56 18.16
N GLN A 332 19.60 -4.82 17.73
CA GLN A 332 20.37 -5.28 16.58
C GLN A 332 19.86 -4.68 15.25
N SER A 333 18.55 -4.46 15.13
CA SER A 333 17.93 -3.79 13.97
C SER A 333 18.35 -2.32 13.91
N GLU A 334 18.35 -1.61 15.04
CA GLU A 334 18.86 -0.24 15.11
C GLU A 334 20.36 -0.17 14.79
N HIS A 335 21.15 -1.12 15.30
CA HIS A 335 22.57 -1.21 14.99
C HIS A 335 22.80 -1.42 13.50
N ALA A 336 22.08 -2.36 12.88
CA ALA A 336 22.13 -2.59 11.44
C ALA A 336 21.71 -1.36 10.62
N ARG A 337 20.80 -0.52 11.11
CA ARG A 337 20.45 0.74 10.43
C ARG A 337 21.59 1.77 10.49
N LYS A 338 22.29 1.86 11.62
CA LYS A 338 23.39 2.82 11.83
C LYS A 338 24.70 2.40 11.17
N PHE A 339 25.00 1.09 11.17
CA PHE A 339 26.25 0.51 10.67
C PHE A 339 25.97 -0.55 9.59
N PRO A 340 25.55 -0.12 8.39
CA PRO A 340 25.09 -1.02 7.34
C PRO A 340 26.17 -1.96 6.79
N ASP A 341 27.44 -1.59 6.92
CA ASP A 341 28.60 -2.35 6.46
C ASP A 341 28.99 -3.48 7.43
N GLU A 342 28.69 -3.33 8.72
CA GLU A 342 29.02 -4.30 9.77
C GLU A 342 27.95 -5.39 9.91
N CYS A 343 26.68 -5.00 9.87
CA CYS A 343 25.55 -5.93 9.94
C CYS A 343 24.62 -5.68 8.75
N PRO A 344 24.81 -6.37 7.62
CA PRO A 344 24.03 -6.10 6.42
C PRO A 344 22.56 -6.54 6.56
N SER A 345 22.28 -7.66 7.24
CA SER A 345 20.96 -8.29 7.31
C SER A 345 20.80 -8.97 8.67
N LEU A 346 19.66 -8.78 9.33
CA LEU A 346 19.36 -9.48 10.59
C LEU A 346 19.28 -10.99 10.34
N ILE A 347 18.66 -11.40 9.23
CA ILE A 347 18.59 -12.82 8.86
C ILE A 347 19.99 -13.41 8.69
N ALA A 348 20.89 -12.71 7.98
CA ALA A 348 22.25 -13.19 7.76
C ALA A 348 23.12 -13.15 9.05
N TYR A 349 22.79 -12.28 10.00
CA TYR A 349 23.47 -12.19 11.28
C TYR A 349 23.18 -13.43 12.16
N TYR A 350 21.90 -13.79 12.31
CA TYR A 350 21.50 -14.95 13.12
C TYR A 350 21.63 -16.28 12.36
N TYR A 351 21.45 -16.26 11.05
CA TYR A 351 21.52 -17.41 10.16
C TYR A 351 22.46 -17.14 8.97
N PRO A 352 23.79 -17.13 9.19
CA PRO A 352 24.78 -16.87 8.14
C PRO A 352 24.76 -17.96 7.05
N ASP A 353 24.49 -19.20 7.45
CA ASP A 353 24.28 -20.30 6.52
C ASP A 353 22.84 -20.32 6.00
N LYS A 354 22.68 -20.49 4.68
CA LYS A 354 21.35 -20.53 4.07
C LYS A 354 20.54 -21.73 4.58
N LEU A 355 19.47 -21.42 5.31
CA LEU A 355 18.54 -22.42 5.80
C LEU A 355 17.59 -22.90 4.68
N SER A 356 17.58 -24.22 4.40
CA SER A 356 16.62 -24.81 3.47
C SER A 356 15.19 -24.71 3.99
N GLU A 357 14.20 -24.63 3.10
CA GLU A 357 12.77 -24.58 3.48
C GLU A 357 12.37 -25.75 4.39
N THR A 358 12.88 -26.96 4.13
CA THR A 358 12.60 -28.16 4.94
C THR A 358 13.12 -28.02 6.37
N LYS A 359 14.36 -27.54 6.54
CA LYS A 359 14.94 -27.28 7.87
C LYS A 359 14.22 -26.16 8.61
N LEU A 360 13.87 -25.07 7.92
CA LEU A 360 13.09 -23.96 8.50
C LEU A 360 11.74 -24.45 9.04
N ASN A 361 11.01 -25.25 8.25
CA ASN A 361 9.74 -25.83 8.70
C ASN A 361 9.94 -26.82 9.87
N SER A 362 11.06 -27.55 9.91
CA SER A 362 11.40 -28.44 11.03
C SER A 362 11.60 -27.64 12.32
N TYR A 363 12.41 -26.58 12.31
CA TYR A 363 12.65 -25.74 13.49
C TYR A 363 11.38 -25.08 14.01
N LEU A 364 10.55 -24.52 13.11
CA LEU A 364 9.26 -23.95 13.51
C LEU A 364 8.31 -25.01 14.08
N SER A 365 8.33 -26.24 13.55
CA SER A 365 7.55 -27.36 14.10
C SER A 365 8.06 -27.83 15.46
N GLU A 366 9.36 -27.83 15.70
CA GLU A 366 9.96 -28.19 16.98
C GLU A 366 9.61 -27.16 18.05
N LEU A 367 9.77 -25.87 17.75
CA LEU A 367 9.33 -24.78 18.63
C LEU A 367 7.84 -24.91 18.96
N SER A 368 7.02 -25.25 17.96
CA SER A 368 5.57 -25.42 18.12
C SER A 368 5.20 -26.58 19.05
N LYS A 369 6.01 -27.64 19.14
CA LYS A 369 5.76 -28.80 20.02
C LYS A 369 6.15 -28.52 21.46
N GLY A 370 7.17 -27.68 21.70
CA GLY A 370 7.61 -27.31 23.04
C GLY A 370 6.62 -26.45 23.82
N VAL A 371 5.66 -25.80 23.15
CA VAL A 371 4.64 -24.94 23.78
C VAL A 371 3.48 -25.72 24.40
N GLU A 372 3.21 -26.96 23.95
CA GLU A 372 2.12 -27.80 24.50
C GLU A 372 2.50 -28.49 25.83
N THR A 373 3.77 -28.42 26.26
CA THR A 373 4.30 -29.15 27.42
C THR A 373 4.59 -28.31 28.66
N CYS A 374 4.11 -27.06 28.74
CA CYS A 374 4.30 -26.18 29.90
C CYS A 374 2.99 -25.84 30.60
#